data_AF-A0A3D4HBL3-F1
#
_entry.id   AF-A0A3D4HBL3-F1
#
_cell.length_a   1.000
_cell.length_b   1.000
_cell.length_c   1.000
_cell.angle_alpha   90.00
_cell.angle_beta   90.00
_cell.angle_gamma   90.00
#
_symmetry.space_group_name_H-M   'P 1'
#
loop_
_entity.id
_entity.type
_entity.pdbx_description
1 polymer ?
#
loop_
_entity_poly.entity_id
_entity_poly.type
_entity_poly.pdbx_seq_one_letter_code
_entity_poly.pdbx_strand_id
1 'polypeptide(L)'
;MSRSGIKALRPWLIWLVGFYAVWLSILWVGDHWQTLAEHWGIALAMALGSYAAGSTPMGGGTVGFPVLVLLFGEAPTLGRDFSFAIQSIGMTSATIFILCRKQPIEWPMLRWAVLGSAIGTPMGVLLLAPLVSGLFIKVLFAVVWCSFGVLHMYRLKEI
;
A
#
# COMPACT_ATOMS: atom_id res chain seq x y z
N MET A 1 3.46 -28.40 3.62
CA MET A 1 4.68 -27.57 3.70
C MET A 1 5.75 -28.34 4.47
N SER A 2 6.91 -28.61 3.86
CA SER A 2 8.06 -29.24 4.56
C SER A 2 8.55 -28.31 5.68
N ARG A 3 8.98 -28.87 6.84
CA ARG A 3 9.57 -28.14 7.98
C ARG A 3 10.75 -27.22 7.59
N SER A 4 11.38 -27.47 6.44
CA SER A 4 12.41 -26.60 5.84
C SER A 4 11.86 -25.25 5.34
N GLY A 5 10.63 -25.23 4.80
CA GLY A 5 10.01 -24.03 4.23
C GLY A 5 9.61 -22.98 5.26
N ILE A 6 9.20 -23.40 6.47
CA ILE A 6 8.85 -22.48 7.55
C ILE A 6 10.09 -21.79 8.12
N LYS A 7 11.22 -22.51 8.21
CA LYS A 7 12.48 -21.92 8.68
C LYS A 7 12.96 -20.79 7.76
N ALA A 8 12.75 -20.92 6.45
CA ALA A 8 13.08 -19.88 5.47
C ALA A 8 12.20 -18.63 5.61
N LEU A 9 10.96 -18.77 6.10
CA LEU A 9 10.02 -17.66 6.31
C LEU A 9 10.12 -17.00 7.68
N ARG A 10 11.08 -17.42 8.54
CA ARG A 10 11.27 -16.83 9.87
C ARG A 10 11.40 -15.30 9.84
N PRO A 11 12.18 -14.68 8.95
CA PRO A 11 12.29 -13.21 8.90
C PRO A 11 10.95 -12.53 8.61
N TRP A 12 10.16 -13.12 7.71
CA TRP A 12 8.82 -12.63 7.39
C TRP A 12 7.85 -12.75 8.57
N LEU A 13 7.89 -13.87 9.31
CA LEU A 13 7.09 -14.04 10.51
C LEU A 13 7.51 -13.07 11.63
N ILE A 14 8.81 -12.84 11.81
CA ILE A 14 9.32 -11.85 12.77
C ILE A 14 8.84 -10.44 12.41
N TRP A 15 8.90 -10.08 11.12
CA TRP A 15 8.37 -8.81 10.64
C TRP A 15 6.88 -8.65 10.95
N LEU A 16 6.06 -9.67 10.68
CA LEU A 16 4.62 -9.62 10.98
C LEU A 16 4.36 -9.45 12.47
N VAL A 17 5.03 -10.23 13.32
CA VAL A 17 4.88 -10.12 14.77
C VAL A 17 5.32 -8.73 15.25
N GLY A 18 6.44 -8.23 14.75
CA GLY A 18 6.93 -6.88 15.06
C GLY A 18 5.95 -5.79 14.64
N PHE A 19 5.41 -5.88 13.43
CA PHE A 19 4.41 -4.95 12.92
C PHE A 19 3.16 -4.91 13.80
N TYR A 20 2.55 -6.07 14.08
CA TYR A 20 1.36 -6.12 14.92
C TYR A 20 1.64 -5.71 16.36
N ALA A 21 2.83 -6.00 16.89
CA ALA A 21 3.23 -5.54 18.22
C ALA A 21 3.34 -4.00 18.28
N VAL A 22 3.94 -3.37 17.26
CA VAL A 22 4.02 -1.91 17.15
C VAL A 22 2.64 -1.28 16.94
N TRP A 23 1.81 -1.88 16.10
CA TRP A 23 0.44 -1.39 15.89
C TRP A 23 -0.40 -1.46 17.18
N LEU A 24 -0.33 -2.58 17.90
CA LEU A 24 -0.99 -2.73 19.21
C LEU A 24 -0.45 -1.74 20.24
N SER A 25 0.86 -1.51 20.27
CA SER A 25 1.44 -0.56 21.23
C SER A 25 1.01 0.88 20.97
N ILE A 26 0.90 1.30 19.70
CA ILE A 26 0.37 2.62 19.32
C ILE A 26 -1.04 2.80 19.86
N LEU A 27 -1.90 1.79 19.69
CA LEU A 27 -3.28 1.91 20.15
C LEU A 27 -3.41 1.89 21.67
N TRP A 28 -2.63 1.04 22.36
CA TRP A 28 -2.62 0.96 23.81
C TRP A 28 -2.07 2.24 24.46
N VAL A 29 -0.97 2.78 23.94
CA VAL A 29 -0.32 3.97 24.50
C VAL A 29 -1.07 5.25 24.13
N GLY A 30 -1.66 5.31 22.93
CA GLY A 30 -2.40 6.47 22.44
C GLY A 30 -3.88 6.51 22.81
N ASP A 31 -4.39 5.51 23.54
CA ASP A 31 -5.81 5.34 23.90
C ASP A 31 -6.77 5.48 22.69
N HIS A 32 -6.32 4.97 21.53
CA HIS A 32 -7.03 5.12 20.25
C HIS A 32 -8.14 4.09 20.05
N TRP A 33 -8.63 3.46 21.12
CA TRP A 33 -9.67 2.43 21.04
C TRP A 33 -11.00 2.98 20.56
N GLN A 34 -11.36 4.19 21.00
CA GLN A 34 -12.56 4.83 20.53
C GLN A 34 -12.46 5.17 19.03
N THR A 35 -11.32 5.69 18.58
CA THR A 35 -11.08 5.99 17.16
C THR A 35 -11.17 4.73 16.29
N LEU A 36 -10.64 3.60 16.77
CA LEU A 36 -10.75 2.31 16.09
C LEU A 36 -12.21 1.85 15.99
N ALA A 37 -12.99 2.02 17.06
CA ALA A 37 -14.41 1.67 17.07
C ALA A 37 -15.23 2.58 16.14
N GLU A 38 -14.89 3.86 16.03
CA GLU A 38 -15.57 4.81 15.13
C GLU A 38 -15.24 4.53 13.65
N HIS A 39 -14.02 4.08 13.34
CA HIS A 39 -13.53 3.88 11.97
C HIS A 39 -13.39 2.41 11.55
N TRP A 40 -14.08 1.49 12.23
CA TRP A 40 -14.01 0.04 11.95
C TRP A 40 -14.34 -0.30 10.49
N GLY A 41 -15.21 0.49 9.85
CA GLY A 41 -15.58 0.33 8.45
C GLY A 41 -14.39 0.48 7.48
N ILE A 42 -13.42 1.33 7.82
CA ILE A 42 -12.17 1.46 7.05
C ILE A 42 -11.35 0.18 7.16
N ALA A 43 -11.23 -0.40 8.36
CA ALA A 43 -10.51 -1.65 8.58
C ALA A 43 -11.14 -2.82 7.79
N LEU A 44 -12.47 -2.93 7.79
CA LEU A 44 -13.18 -3.93 7.00
C LEU A 44 -12.96 -3.73 5.49
N ALA A 45 -13.14 -2.50 5.01
CA ALA A 45 -12.94 -2.17 3.61
C ALA A 45 -11.52 -2.46 3.15
N MET A 46 -10.51 -2.21 4.00
CA MET A 46 -9.11 -2.51 3.71
C MET A 46 -8.82 -4.01 3.77
N ALA A 47 -9.44 -4.77 4.68
CA ALA A 47 -9.30 -6.22 4.71
C ALA A 47 -9.77 -6.84 3.38
N LEU A 48 -10.96 -6.45 2.90
CA LEU A 48 -11.48 -6.88 1.59
C LEU A 48 -10.63 -6.34 0.44
N GLY A 49 -10.26 -5.06 0.53
CA GLY A 49 -9.45 -4.37 -0.45
C GLY A 49 -8.07 -4.99 -0.63
N SER A 50 -7.46 -5.52 0.43
CA SER A 50 -6.15 -6.15 0.39
C SER A 50 -6.10 -7.37 -0.54
N TYR A 51 -7.20 -8.12 -0.64
CA TYR A 51 -7.29 -9.26 -1.55
C TYR A 51 -7.30 -8.80 -3.01
N ALA A 52 -8.17 -7.84 -3.33
CA ALA A 52 -8.25 -7.26 -4.68
C ALA A 52 -6.94 -6.55 -5.08
N ALA A 53 -6.38 -5.75 -4.18
CA ALA A 53 -5.09 -5.11 -4.35
C ALA A 53 -3.96 -6.13 -4.55
N GLY A 54 -3.91 -7.19 -3.75
CA GLY A 54 -2.90 -8.25 -3.85
C GLY A 54 -3.00 -9.08 -5.13
N SER A 55 -4.17 -9.11 -5.77
CA SER A 55 -4.38 -9.78 -7.05
C SER A 55 -3.98 -8.94 -8.27
N THR A 56 -3.62 -7.66 -8.09
CA THR A 56 -3.28 -6.72 -9.16
C THR A 56 -1.92 -6.05 -8.91
N PRO A 57 -1.21 -5.60 -9.96
CA PRO A 57 0.07 -4.89 -9.79
C PRO A 57 -0.08 -3.43 -9.32
N MET A 58 -1.29 -3.00 -8.94
CA MET A 58 -1.63 -1.61 -8.63
C MET A 58 -1.38 -1.21 -7.16
N GLY A 59 -1.19 -2.20 -6.27
CA GLY A 59 -0.86 -1.96 -4.86
C GLY A 59 -2.07 -1.64 -3.97
N GLY A 60 -1.82 -1.39 -2.68
CA GLY A 60 -2.86 -1.16 -1.67
C GLY A 60 -3.46 0.24 -1.72
N GLY A 61 -2.66 1.25 -2.10
CA GLY A 61 -3.12 2.64 -2.23
C GLY A 61 -4.26 2.80 -3.25
N THR A 62 -4.36 1.81 -4.13
CA THR A 62 -5.43 1.70 -5.08
C THR A 62 -6.77 1.51 -4.38
N VAL A 63 -6.90 0.58 -3.44
CA VAL A 63 -8.19 0.44 -2.73
C VAL A 63 -8.34 1.50 -1.62
N GLY A 64 -7.24 1.90 -0.96
CA GLY A 64 -7.26 2.88 0.13
C GLY A 64 -7.84 4.24 -0.26
N PHE A 65 -7.34 4.85 -1.32
CA PHE A 65 -7.74 6.20 -1.72
C PHE A 65 -9.25 6.35 -2.05
N PRO A 66 -9.88 5.53 -2.92
CA PRO A 66 -11.29 5.68 -3.27
C PRO A 66 -12.18 5.33 -2.09
N VAL A 67 -11.80 4.38 -1.24
CA VAL A 67 -12.55 4.08 -0.03
C VAL A 67 -12.56 5.31 0.90
N LEU A 68 -11.41 5.90 1.22
CA LEU A 68 -11.41 7.07 2.11
C LEU A 68 -12.04 8.30 1.45
N VAL A 69 -11.66 8.63 0.22
CA VAL A 69 -11.98 9.93 -0.41
C VAL A 69 -13.33 9.92 -1.13
N LEU A 70 -13.71 8.80 -1.76
CA LEU A 70 -14.96 8.71 -2.53
C LEU A 70 -16.09 8.08 -1.73
N LEU A 71 -15.83 7.07 -0.91
CA LEU A 71 -16.87 6.40 -0.11
C LEU A 71 -17.09 7.10 1.24
N PHE A 72 -16.02 7.41 1.98
CA PHE A 72 -16.11 8.07 3.29
C PHE A 72 -16.06 9.60 3.22
N GLY A 73 -15.76 10.18 2.06
CA GLY A 73 -15.77 11.63 1.85
C GLY A 73 -14.63 12.39 2.52
N GLU A 74 -13.55 11.69 2.91
CA GLU A 74 -12.40 12.27 3.58
C GLU A 74 -11.56 13.17 2.67
N ALA A 75 -10.72 14.00 3.30
CA ALA A 75 -9.81 14.88 2.58
C ALA A 75 -8.89 14.09 1.62
N PRO A 76 -8.72 14.52 0.35
CA PRO A 76 -7.83 13.85 -0.60
C PRO A 76 -6.37 13.72 -0.13
N THR A 77 -5.91 14.65 0.70
CA THR A 77 -4.59 14.61 1.33
C THR A 77 -4.48 13.45 2.33
N LEU A 78 -5.51 13.26 3.17
CA LEU A 78 -5.58 12.12 4.09
C LEU A 78 -5.62 10.79 3.32
N GLY A 79 -6.43 10.71 2.26
CA GLY A 79 -6.48 9.51 1.40
C GLY A 79 -5.13 9.18 0.77
N ARG A 80 -4.38 10.18 0.29
CA ARG A 80 -3.03 10.00 -0.25
C ARG A 80 -2.05 9.48 0.82
N ASP A 81 -2.03 10.11 1.98
CA ASP A 81 -1.07 9.78 3.05
C ASP A 81 -1.37 8.40 3.64
N PHE A 82 -2.65 8.07 3.80
CA PHE A 82 -3.11 6.74 4.15
C PHE A 82 -2.68 5.70 3.11
N SER A 83 -2.89 5.98 1.82
CA SER A 83 -2.44 5.11 0.72
C SER A 83 -0.93 4.87 0.73
N PHE A 84 -0.12 5.89 1.03
CA PHE A 84 1.32 5.72 1.20
C PHE A 84 1.68 4.84 2.39
N ALA A 85 0.99 5.00 3.53
CA ALA A 85 1.22 4.20 4.73
C ALA A 85 0.95 2.71 4.47
N ILE A 86 -0.22 2.38 3.92
CA ILE A 86 -0.58 0.97 3.64
C ILE A 86 0.32 0.37 2.55
N GLN A 87 0.73 1.16 1.54
CA GLN A 87 1.63 0.70 0.50
C GLN A 87 3.01 0.39 1.07
N SER A 88 3.53 1.23 1.98
CA SER A 88 4.82 1.02 2.64
C SER A 88 4.84 -0.31 3.40
N ILE A 89 3.80 -0.57 4.21
CA ILE A 89 3.68 -1.82 4.98
C ILE A 89 3.55 -3.02 4.05
N GLY A 90 2.65 -2.93 3.06
CA GLY A 90 2.37 -4.01 2.12
C GLY A 90 3.58 -4.40 1.27
N MET A 91 4.24 -3.43 0.63
CA MET A 91 5.41 -3.69 -0.23
C MET A 91 6.61 -4.15 0.58
N THR A 92 6.79 -3.65 1.81
CA THR A 92 7.86 -4.13 2.70
C THR A 92 7.64 -5.58 3.07
N SER A 93 6.40 -5.96 3.46
CA SER A 93 6.04 -7.35 3.74
C SER A 93 6.26 -8.26 2.53
N ALA A 94 5.83 -7.83 1.34
CA ALA A 94 6.04 -8.56 0.09
C ALA A 94 7.53 -8.70 -0.25
N THR A 95 8.33 -7.65 -0.06
CA THR A 95 9.77 -7.67 -0.31
C THR A 95 10.47 -8.67 0.60
N ILE A 96 10.18 -8.65 1.91
CA ILE A 96 10.74 -9.61 2.86
C ILE A 96 10.35 -11.05 2.45
N PHE A 97 9.10 -11.26 2.04
CA PHE A 97 8.62 -12.56 1.58
C PHE A 97 9.37 -13.05 0.32
N ILE A 98 9.52 -12.20 -0.70
CA ILE A 98 10.23 -12.51 -1.95
C ILE A 98 11.69 -12.90 -1.65
N LEU A 99 12.37 -12.14 -0.78
CA LEU A 99 13.75 -12.41 -0.37
C LEU A 99 13.85 -13.75 0.39
N CYS A 100 12.92 -14.04 1.30
CA CYS A 100 12.86 -15.33 2.01
C CYS A 100 12.65 -16.51 1.04
N ARG A 101 11.89 -16.30 -0.03
CA ARG A 101 11.61 -17.30 -1.07
C ARG A 101 12.72 -17.42 -2.11
N LYS A 102 13.74 -16.55 -2.08
CA LYS A 102 14.85 -16.51 -3.03
C LYS A 102 14.38 -16.52 -4.48
N GLN A 103 13.32 -15.77 -4.79
CA GLN A 103 12.89 -15.65 -6.18
C GLN A 103 13.98 -14.96 -7.02
N PRO A 104 14.12 -15.31 -8.31
CA PRO A 104 15.06 -14.63 -9.20
C PRO A 104 14.67 -13.15 -9.33
N ILE A 105 15.66 -12.26 -9.22
CA ILE A 105 15.50 -10.81 -9.25
C ILE A 105 16.52 -10.24 -10.25
N GLU A 106 16.04 -9.36 -11.14
CA GLU A 106 16.87 -8.62 -12.08
C GLU A 106 17.56 -7.43 -11.40
N TRP A 107 18.64 -7.72 -10.67
CA TRP A 107 19.39 -6.74 -9.87
C TRP A 107 19.86 -5.48 -10.61
N PRO A 108 20.33 -5.55 -11.88
CA PRO A 108 20.77 -4.35 -12.59
C PRO A 108 19.66 -3.34 -12.85
N MET A 109 18.41 -3.81 -13.03
CA MET A 109 17.23 -2.96 -13.15
C MET A 109 16.81 -2.46 -11.76
N LEU A 110 16.76 -3.38 -10.78
CA LEU A 110 16.30 -3.08 -9.44
C LEU A 110 17.16 -1.99 -8.77
N ARG A 111 18.49 -2.03 -8.89
CA ARG A 111 19.39 -1.04 -8.26
C ARG A 111 19.05 0.39 -8.68
N TRP A 112 18.79 0.61 -9.97
CA TRP A 112 18.50 1.93 -10.50
C TRP A 112 17.09 2.37 -10.16
N ALA A 113 16.13 1.44 -10.17
CA ALA A 113 14.77 1.70 -9.70
C ALA A 113 14.74 2.07 -8.21
N VAL A 114 15.48 1.35 -7.37
CA VAL A 114 15.61 1.64 -5.93
C VAL A 114 16.25 3.00 -5.72
N LEU A 115 17.37 3.31 -6.37
CA LEU A 115 18.01 4.63 -6.25
C LEU A 115 17.08 5.77 -6.69
N GLY A 116 16.40 5.60 -7.82
CA GLY A 116 15.43 6.58 -8.32
C GLY A 116 14.27 6.80 -7.35
N SER A 117 13.69 5.72 -6.81
CA SER A 117 12.59 5.80 -5.84
C SER A 117 13.02 6.35 -4.47
N ALA A 118 14.21 5.99 -3.99
CA ALA A 118 14.74 6.43 -2.71
C ALA A 118 14.94 7.95 -2.65
N ILE A 119 15.26 8.58 -3.79
CA ILE A 119 15.42 10.03 -3.90
C ILE A 119 14.11 10.69 -4.36
N GLY A 120 13.51 10.15 -5.42
CA GLY A 120 12.34 10.74 -6.06
C GLY A 120 11.09 10.74 -5.18
N THR A 121 10.87 9.68 -4.40
CA THR A 121 9.68 9.59 -3.53
C THR A 121 9.73 10.63 -2.41
N PRO A 122 10.80 10.75 -1.59
CA PRO A 122 10.88 11.80 -0.58
C PRO A 122 10.84 13.21 -1.17
N MET A 123 11.55 13.46 -2.28
CA MET A 123 11.50 14.77 -2.95
C MET A 123 10.09 15.10 -3.45
N GLY A 124 9.39 14.12 -4.04
CA GLY A 124 8.00 14.30 -4.47
C GLY A 124 7.06 14.60 -3.30
N VAL A 125 7.20 13.87 -2.19
CA VAL A 125 6.36 14.07 -1.00
C VAL A 125 6.64 15.41 -0.30
N LEU A 126 7.91 15.80 -0.19
CA LEU A 126 8.30 16.99 0.57
C LEU A 126 8.20 18.29 -0.25
N LEU A 127 8.51 18.25 -1.55
CA LEU A 127 8.59 19.46 -2.38
C LEU A 127 7.35 19.64 -3.27
N LEU A 128 6.85 18.55 -3.88
CA LEU A 128 5.74 18.64 -4.84
C LEU A 128 4.38 18.49 -4.15
N ALA A 129 4.24 17.54 -3.24
CA ALA A 129 2.95 17.22 -2.64
C ALA A 129 2.27 18.40 -1.89
N PRO A 130 2.98 19.36 -1.27
CA PRO A 130 2.37 20.56 -0.68
C PRO A 130 1.89 21.59 -1.71
N LEU A 131 2.46 21.58 -2.93
CA LEU A 131 2.11 22.51 -4.00
C LEU A 131 0.85 22.06 -4.78
N VAL A 132 0.44 20.81 -4.58
CA VAL A 132 -0.66 20.19 -5.33
C VAL A 132 -1.97 20.34 -4.55
N SER A 133 -2.98 20.94 -5.17
CA SER A 133 -4.30 21.09 -4.57
C SER A 133 -5.03 19.75 -4.42
N GLY A 134 -5.90 19.62 -3.40
CA GLY A 134 -6.67 18.39 -3.17
C GLY A 134 -7.54 17.96 -4.36
N LEU A 135 -8.10 18.93 -5.10
CA LEU A 135 -8.84 18.66 -6.33
C LEU A 135 -7.94 18.00 -7.39
N PHE A 136 -6.71 18.51 -7.55
CA PHE A 136 -5.76 17.95 -8.50
C PHE A 136 -5.36 16.52 -8.13
N ILE A 137 -5.14 16.23 -6.83
CA ILE A 137 -4.88 14.86 -6.35
C ILE A 137 -6.03 13.92 -6.75
N LYS A 138 -7.28 14.35 -6.48
CA LYS A 138 -8.48 13.55 -6.76
C LYS A 138 -8.65 13.27 -8.26
N VAL A 139 -8.49 14.30 -9.10
CA VAL A 139 -8.62 14.16 -10.55
C VAL A 139 -7.48 13.33 -11.14
N LEU A 140 -6.23 13.60 -10.74
CA LEU A 140 -5.07 12.84 -11.23
C LEU A 140 -5.20 11.36 -10.87
N PHE A 141 -5.60 11.07 -9.64
CA PHE A 141 -5.89 9.70 -9.23
C PHE A 141 -6.98 9.06 -10.09
N ALA A 142 -8.14 9.72 -10.26
CA ALA A 142 -9.25 9.19 -11.04
C ALA A 142 -8.88 8.93 -12.51
N VAL A 143 -8.10 9.82 -13.14
CA VAL A 143 -7.66 9.67 -14.52
C VAL A 143 -6.67 8.51 -14.67
N VAL A 144 -5.66 8.43 -13.82
CA VAL A 144 -4.66 7.34 -13.87
C VAL A 144 -5.34 6.00 -13.58
N TRP A 145 -6.24 5.98 -12.59
CA TRP A 145 -7.04 4.81 -12.25
C TRP A 145 -7.89 4.32 -13.43
N CYS A 146 -8.66 5.23 -14.01
CA CYS A 146 -9.54 4.92 -15.14
C CYS A 146 -8.73 4.42 -16.33
N SER A 147 -7.60 5.09 -16.63
CA SER A 147 -6.69 4.66 -17.69
C SER A 147 -6.15 3.25 -17.47
N PHE A 148 -5.78 2.91 -16.23
CA PHE A 148 -5.35 1.56 -15.88
C PHE A 148 -6.48 0.53 -16.08
N GLY A 149 -7.70 0.87 -15.65
CA GLY A 149 -8.88 0.02 -15.86
C GLY A 149 -9.15 -0.27 -17.34
N VAL A 150 -9.15 0.78 -18.17
CA VAL A 150 -9.32 0.65 -19.64
C VAL A 150 -8.21 -0.20 -20.25
N LEU A 151 -6.95 0.04 -19.88
CA LEU A 151 -5.81 -0.75 -20.36
C LEU A 151 -5.94 -2.23 -19.99
N HIS A 152 -6.48 -2.53 -18.79
CA HIS A 152 -6.70 -3.90 -18.35
C HIS A 152 -7.78 -4.60 -19.17
N MET A 153 -8.92 -3.93 -19.40
CA MET A 153 -10.02 -4.44 -20.25
C MET A 153 -9.54 -4.73 -21.67
N TYR A 154 -8.76 -3.82 -22.25
CA TYR A 154 -8.15 -4.01 -23.58
C TYR A 154 -7.19 -5.22 -23.62
N ARG A 155 -6.36 -5.40 -22.59
CA ARG A 155 -5.45 -6.56 -22.51
C ARG A 155 -6.19 -7.88 -22.34
N LEU A 156 -7.36 -7.87 -21.72
CA LEU A 156 -8.25 -9.03 -21.60
C LEU A 156 -9.12 -9.27 -22.85
N LYS A 157 -9.07 -8.37 -23.85
CA LYS A 157 -9.93 -8.38 -25.05
C LYS A 157 -11.43 -8.32 -24.75
N GLU A 158 -11.81 -7.67 -23.65
CA GLU A 158 -13.21 -7.42 -23.32
C GLU A 158 -13.77 -6.18 -24.04
N ILE A 159 -12.87 -5.38 -24.62
CA ILE A 159 -13.08 -4.28 -25.56
C ILE A 159 -11.95 -4.29 -26.59
#